data_AF-A0A443LTH1-F1
#
_entry.id   AF-A0A443LTH1-F1
#
_cell.length_a   1.000
_cell.length_b   1.000
_cell.length_c   1.000
_cell.angle_alpha   90.00
_cell.angle_beta   90.00
_cell.angle_gamma   90.00
#
_symmetry.space_group_name_H-M   'P 1'
#
loop_
_entity.id
_entity.type
_entity.pdbx_description
1 polymer ?
#
loop_
_entity_poly.entity_id
_entity_poly.type
_entity_poly.pdbx_seq_one_letter_code
_entity_poly.pdbx_strand_id
1 'polypeptide(L)'
;MRLRAALARLWHEQRLVVIAFALAVGLTAFFGGRMVVRALYWSNPAHHRQMPEPWMTPGYLARSWHLPNGALDAVLGPREGARRSLEEIARDRGIPVAQLLDELTAVLPTLPPLAPGADPDQPPK
;
A
#
# COMPACT_ATOMS: atom_id res chain seq x y z
N MET A 1 22.33 -29.38 18.46
CA MET A 1 22.57 -30.61 17.65
C MET A 1 21.47 -31.67 17.76
N ARG A 2 20.81 -31.87 18.92
CA ARG A 2 19.73 -32.87 19.10
C ARG A 2 18.47 -32.66 18.25
N LEU A 3 18.12 -31.41 17.92
CA LEU A 3 16.96 -31.10 17.05
C LEU A 3 17.07 -31.75 15.67
N ARG A 4 18.25 -31.71 15.04
CA ARG A 4 18.44 -32.21 13.67
C ARG A 4 18.29 -33.73 13.56
N ALA A 5 18.76 -34.46 14.58
CA ALA A 5 18.65 -35.93 14.63
C ALA A 5 17.22 -36.40 14.93
N ALA A 6 16.47 -35.67 15.76
CA ALA A 6 15.05 -35.94 16.01
C ALA A 6 14.19 -35.63 14.78
N LEU A 7 14.45 -34.51 14.09
CA LEU A 7 13.81 -34.18 12.82
C LEU A 7 14.09 -35.23 11.74
N ALA A 8 15.35 -35.67 11.58
CA ALA A 8 15.72 -36.67 10.57
C ALA A 8 15.06 -38.04 10.79
N ARG A 9 14.85 -38.42 12.05
CA ARG A 9 14.21 -39.68 12.43
C ARG A 9 12.69 -39.66 12.19
N LEU A 10 12.01 -38.55 12.49
CA LEU A 10 10.60 -38.34 12.11
C LEU A 10 10.40 -38.20 10.60
N TRP A 11 11.38 -37.63 9.89
CA TRP A 11 11.34 -37.46 8.44
C TRP A 11 11.34 -38.79 7.67
N HIS A 12 11.90 -39.84 8.25
CA HIS A 12 11.97 -41.13 7.56
C HIS A 12 10.66 -41.93 7.68
N GLU A 13 9.99 -41.88 8.84
CA GLU A 13 8.77 -42.66 9.13
C GLU A 13 7.47 -41.89 8.86
N GLN A 14 7.44 -40.57 9.08
CA GLN A 14 6.20 -39.76 9.01
C GLN A 14 6.36 -38.48 8.19
N ARG A 15 7.01 -38.61 7.03
CA ARG A 15 7.30 -37.51 6.08
C ARG A 15 6.05 -36.68 5.72
N LEU A 16 4.90 -37.33 5.54
CA LEU A 16 3.63 -36.66 5.28
C LEU A 16 3.19 -35.75 6.43
N VAL A 17 3.38 -36.16 7.68
CA VAL A 17 3.02 -35.38 8.86
C VAL A 17 3.91 -34.14 8.98
N VAL A 18 5.20 -34.29 8.71
CA VAL A 18 6.15 -33.16 8.73
C VAL A 18 5.84 -32.14 7.63
N ILE A 19 5.54 -32.61 6.42
CA ILE A 19 5.15 -31.74 5.30
C ILE A 19 3.83 -31.03 5.60
N ALA A 20 2.82 -31.75 6.10
CA ALA A 20 1.53 -31.19 6.47
C ALA A 20 1.67 -30.13 7.59
N PHE A 21 2.51 -30.39 8.59
CA PHE A 21 2.79 -29.43 9.66
C PHE A 21 3.51 -28.18 9.14
N ALA A 22 4.54 -28.36 8.31
CA ALA A 22 5.26 -27.24 7.70
C ALA A 22 4.33 -26.38 6.82
N LEU A 23 3.45 -27.02 6.04
CA LEU A 23 2.42 -26.33 5.26
C LEU A 23 1.43 -25.58 6.16
N ALA A 24 0.96 -26.19 7.24
CA ALA A 24 0.04 -25.55 8.18
C ALA A 24 0.65 -24.29 8.82
N VAL A 25 1.92 -24.36 9.25
CA VAL A 25 2.67 -23.20 9.76
C VAL A 25 2.83 -22.13 8.68
N GLY A 26 3.20 -22.53 7.46
CA GLY A 26 3.33 -21.62 6.32
C GLY A 26 2.03 -20.89 5.99
N LEU A 27 0.91 -21.61 5.91
CA LEU A 27 -0.42 -21.03 5.72
C LEU A 27 -0.80 -20.11 6.89
N THR A 28 -0.55 -20.53 8.13
CA THR A 28 -0.89 -19.74 9.32
C THR A 28 -0.13 -18.42 9.35
N ALA A 29 1.17 -18.43 9.03
CA ALA A 29 1.98 -17.22 8.93
C ALA A 29 1.50 -16.32 7.78
N PHE A 30 1.17 -16.89 6.63
CA PHE A 30 0.65 -16.16 5.47
C PHE A 30 -0.69 -15.49 5.76
N PHE A 31 -1.69 -16.26 6.21
CA PHE A 31 -3.02 -15.76 6.52
C PHE A 31 -3.01 -14.84 7.75
N GLY A 32 -2.28 -15.21 8.80
CA GLY A 32 -2.13 -14.42 10.01
C GLY A 32 -1.44 -13.08 9.74
N GLY A 33 -0.31 -13.08 9.02
CA GLY A 33 0.36 -11.84 8.61
C GLY A 33 -0.53 -10.96 7.75
N ARG A 34 -1.22 -11.55 6.76
CA ARG A 34 -2.17 -10.81 5.91
C ARG A 34 -3.35 -10.22 6.71
N MET A 35 -3.83 -10.94 7.71
CA MET A 35 -4.91 -10.47 8.60
C MET A 35 -4.42 -9.36 9.52
N VAL A 36 -3.23 -9.47 10.10
CA VAL A 36 -2.65 -8.43 10.96
C VAL A 36 -2.40 -7.14 10.17
N VAL A 37 -1.86 -7.24 8.96
CA VAL A 37 -1.69 -6.07 8.08
C VAL A 37 -3.04 -5.39 7.78
N ARG A 38 -4.08 -6.19 7.48
CA ARG A 38 -5.44 -5.67 7.26
C ARG A 38 -6.08 -5.09 8.53
N ALA A 39 -5.81 -5.69 9.69
CA ALA A 39 -6.35 -5.23 10.97
C ALA A 39 -5.68 -3.93 11.41
N LEU A 40 -4.34 -3.82 11.26
CA LEU A 40 -3.61 -2.58 11.49
C LEU A 40 -4.06 -1.48 10.52
N TYR A 41 -4.31 -1.82 9.25
CA TYR A 41 -4.91 -0.92 8.26
C TYR A 41 -6.27 -0.37 8.70
N TRP A 42 -7.17 -1.22 9.22
CA TRP A 42 -8.47 -0.79 9.74
C TRP A 42 -8.39 -0.11 11.11
N SER A 43 -7.31 -0.32 11.87
CA SER A 43 -7.16 0.17 13.25
C SER A 43 -6.49 1.55 13.34
N ASN A 44 -6.06 2.17 12.24
CA ASN A 44 -5.48 3.53 12.27
C ASN A 44 -6.59 4.59 12.16
N PRO A 45 -7.11 5.16 13.27
CA PRO A 45 -8.34 5.94 13.30
C PRO A 45 -8.09 7.44 13.01
N ALA A 46 -6.94 7.82 12.47
CA ALA A 46 -6.51 9.22 12.35
C ALA A 46 -7.08 9.98 11.13
N HIS A 47 -8.09 9.44 10.43
CA HIS A 47 -8.38 9.79 9.03
C HIS A 47 -9.58 10.73 8.78
N HIS A 48 -9.95 11.60 9.72
CA HIS A 48 -11.18 12.41 9.63
C HIS A 48 -11.17 13.59 8.64
N ARG A 49 -10.19 13.70 7.73
CA ARG A 49 -10.27 14.64 6.60
C ARG A 49 -10.04 13.89 5.29
N GLN A 50 -11.13 13.34 4.76
CA GLN A 50 -11.26 12.69 3.45
C GLN A 50 -10.11 11.72 3.15
N MET A 51 -10.32 10.42 3.34
CA MET A 51 -9.27 9.46 2.95
C MET A 51 -9.14 9.46 1.43
N PRO A 52 -7.91 9.48 0.89
CA PRO A 52 -7.68 9.12 -0.50
C PRO A 52 -8.29 7.72 -0.73
N GLU A 53 -9.20 7.59 -1.68
CA GLU A 53 -9.83 6.30 -1.98
C GLU A 53 -9.17 5.61 -3.19
N PRO A 54 -9.17 4.26 -3.26
CA PRO A 54 -8.50 3.50 -4.33
C PRO A 54 -8.93 3.89 -5.75
N TRP A 55 -10.20 4.26 -5.92
CA TRP A 55 -10.78 4.67 -7.20
C TRP A 55 -10.46 6.11 -7.58
N MET A 56 -9.95 6.93 -6.64
CA MET A 56 -9.61 8.32 -6.92
C MET A 56 -8.46 8.37 -7.91
N THR A 57 -8.51 9.37 -8.78
CA THR A 57 -7.41 9.66 -9.71
C THR A 57 -6.49 10.71 -9.09
N PRO A 58 -5.18 10.73 -9.43
CA PRO A 58 -4.25 11.75 -8.95
C PRO A 58 -4.76 13.18 -9.16
N GLY A 59 -5.39 13.44 -10.31
CA GLY A 59 -5.97 14.75 -10.61
C GLY A 59 -7.20 15.10 -9.78
N TYR A 60 -8.02 14.11 -9.43
CA TYR A 60 -9.15 14.32 -8.53
C TYR A 60 -8.66 14.64 -7.11
N LEU A 61 -7.66 13.88 -6.64
CA LEU A 61 -7.04 14.08 -5.33
C LEU A 61 -6.38 15.45 -5.20
N ALA A 62 -5.64 15.89 -6.24
CA ALA A 62 -5.05 17.23 -6.26
C ALA A 62 -6.14 18.31 -6.13
N ARG A 63 -7.28 18.14 -6.80
CA ARG A 63 -8.38 19.11 -6.74
C ARG A 63 -9.06 19.14 -5.37
N SER A 64 -9.30 18.00 -4.74
CA SER A 64 -9.92 17.96 -3.40
C SER A 64 -9.01 18.54 -2.30
N TRP A 65 -7.68 18.45 -2.45
CA TRP A 65 -6.71 19.09 -1.54
C TRP A 65 -6.22 20.47 -2.00
N HIS A 66 -6.77 21.04 -3.07
CA HIS A 66 -6.33 22.32 -3.63
C HIS A 66 -4.80 22.36 -3.89
N LEU A 67 -4.26 21.30 -4.46
CA LEU A 67 -2.85 21.18 -4.82
C LEU A 67 -2.61 21.57 -6.27
N PRO A 68 -1.43 22.14 -6.60
CA PRO A 68 -1.06 22.41 -7.99
C PRO A 68 -0.95 21.11 -8.80
N ASN A 69 -1.20 21.19 -10.11
CA ASN A 69 -0.94 20.08 -11.01
C ASN A 69 0.56 19.73 -10.97
N GLY A 70 0.88 18.44 -10.82
CA GLY A 70 2.26 17.97 -10.68
C GLY A 70 2.75 17.81 -9.24
N ALA A 71 2.03 18.35 -8.24
CA ALA A 71 2.43 18.20 -6.81
C ALA A 71 2.50 16.74 -6.36
N LEU A 72 1.65 15.90 -6.95
CA LEU A 72 1.60 14.47 -6.67
C LEU A 72 2.53 13.64 -7.56
N ASP A 73 3.15 14.22 -8.60
CA ASP A 73 3.98 13.48 -9.56
C ASP A 73 5.28 12.98 -8.92
N ALA A 74 5.78 13.68 -7.89
CA ALA A 74 6.91 13.22 -7.09
C ALA A 74 6.62 11.90 -6.35
N VAL A 75 5.36 11.64 -5.99
CA VAL A 75 4.94 10.45 -5.25
C VAL A 75 4.37 9.39 -6.19
N LEU A 76 3.53 9.81 -7.14
CA LEU A 76 2.76 8.94 -8.05
C LEU A 76 3.44 8.70 -9.40
N GLY A 77 4.53 9.41 -9.70
CA GLY A 77 5.18 9.40 -10.99
C GLY A 77 4.50 10.38 -11.97
N PRO A 78 5.14 10.67 -13.11
CA PRO A 78 4.61 11.61 -14.10
C PRO A 78 3.22 11.18 -14.58
N ARG A 79 2.33 12.17 -14.76
CA ARG A 79 0.97 11.99 -15.28
C ARG A 79 0.99 11.68 -16.78
N GLU A 80 1.57 10.55 -17.16
CA GLU A 80 1.53 10.08 -18.54
C GLU A 80 0.16 9.46 -18.84
N GLY A 81 -0.65 10.24 -19.56
CA GLY A 81 -1.58 9.70 -20.56
C GLY A 81 -2.54 8.59 -20.14
N ALA A 82 -3.25 8.74 -19.01
CA ALA A 82 -4.58 8.14 -18.76
C ALA A 82 -5.07 8.58 -17.38
N ARG A 83 -6.38 8.64 -17.18
CA ARG A 83 -7.02 8.83 -15.86
C ARG A 83 -6.86 7.54 -15.03
N ARG A 84 -5.63 7.16 -14.69
CA ARG A 84 -5.36 5.98 -13.89
C ARG A 84 -5.82 6.20 -12.46
N SER A 85 -6.46 5.20 -11.88
CA SER A 85 -6.82 5.22 -10.46
C SER A 85 -5.58 4.94 -9.60
N LEU A 86 -5.63 5.33 -8.32
CA LEU A 86 -4.57 4.97 -7.36
C LEU A 86 -4.42 3.45 -7.25
N GLU A 87 -5.50 2.68 -7.41
CA GLU A 87 -5.45 1.23 -7.45
C GLU A 87 -4.64 0.68 -8.63
N GLU A 88 -4.82 1.25 -9.83
CA GLU A 88 -4.03 0.88 -11.01
C GLU A 88 -2.56 1.22 -10.85
N ILE A 89 -2.26 2.40 -10.29
CA ILE A 89 -0.88 2.83 -10.01
C ILE A 89 -0.22 1.88 -8.99
N ALA A 90 -0.94 1.49 -7.94
CA ALA A 90 -0.44 0.53 -6.96
C ALA A 90 -0.18 -0.84 -7.58
N ARG A 91 -1.09 -1.29 -8.45
CA ARG A 91 -0.98 -2.56 -9.18
C ARG A 91 0.24 -2.58 -10.10
N ASP A 92 0.46 -1.51 -10.87
CA ASP A 92 1.62 -1.35 -11.75
C ASP A 92 2.95 -1.36 -10.96
N ARG A 93 2.94 -0.79 -9.75
CA ARG A 93 4.09 -0.77 -8.83
C ARG A 93 4.29 -2.08 -8.07
N GLY A 94 3.37 -3.04 -8.17
CA GLY A 94 3.40 -4.29 -7.41
C GLY A 94 3.24 -4.09 -5.90
N ILE A 95 2.70 -2.96 -5.45
CA ILE A 95 2.46 -2.64 -4.04
C ILE A 95 0.97 -2.73 -3.70
N PRO A 96 0.60 -3.02 -2.44
CA PRO A 96 -0.78 -2.91 -1.99
C PRO A 96 -1.29 -1.46 -2.14
N VAL A 97 -2.50 -1.26 -2.68
CA VAL A 97 -3.10 0.08 -2.79
C VAL A 97 -3.14 0.81 -1.46
N ALA A 98 -3.39 0.10 -0.35
CA ALA A 98 -3.33 0.67 1.00
C ALA A 98 -1.99 1.34 1.33
N GLN A 99 -0.86 0.73 0.92
CA GLN A 99 0.47 1.31 1.13
C GLN A 99 0.62 2.62 0.37
N LEU A 100 0.11 2.69 -0.86
CA LEU A 100 0.11 3.93 -1.65
C LEU A 100 -0.78 5.01 -1.03
N LEU A 101 -1.94 4.64 -0.46
CA LEU A 101 -2.83 5.58 0.23
C LEU A 101 -2.20 6.10 1.53
N ASP A 102 -1.45 5.27 2.26
CA ASP A 102 -0.72 5.69 3.46
C ASP A 102 0.40 6.68 3.11
N GLU A 103 1.19 6.40 2.07
CA GLU A 103 2.22 7.32 1.57
C GLU A 103 1.62 8.67 1.18
N LEU A 104 0.50 8.66 0.45
CA LEU A 104 -0.21 9.88 0.09
C LEU A 104 -0.73 10.61 1.34
N THR A 105 -1.34 9.91 2.28
CA THR A 105 -1.89 10.52 3.50
C THR A 105 -0.81 11.18 4.34
N ALA A 106 0.40 10.61 4.38
CA ALA A 106 1.55 11.23 5.05
C ALA A 106 2.06 12.48 4.33
N VAL A 107 2.06 12.47 3.00
CA VAL A 107 2.63 13.56 2.19
C VAL A 107 1.65 14.72 1.98
N LEU A 108 0.36 14.45 1.75
CA LEU A 108 -0.69 15.47 1.51
C LEU A 108 -0.67 16.67 2.48
N PRO A 109 -0.57 16.52 3.81
CA PRO A 109 -0.53 17.66 4.74
C PRO A 109 0.78 18.47 4.68
N THR A 110 1.84 17.91 4.09
CA THR A 110 3.13 18.58 3.95
C THR A 110 3.24 19.39 2.65
N LEU A 111 2.35 19.13 1.68
CA LEU A 111 2.38 19.81 0.39
C LEU A 111 1.82 21.23 0.52
N PRO A 112 2.52 22.24 -0.06
CA PRO A 112 2.03 23.60 -0.05
C PRO A 112 0.73 23.70 -0.88
N PRO A 113 -0.34 24.32 -0.32
CA PRO A 113 -1.57 24.52 -1.07
C PRO A 113 -1.33 25.48 -2.24
N LEU A 114 -2.15 25.35 -3.28
CA LEU A 114 -2.18 26.27 -4.40
C LEU A 114 -2.42 27.70 -3.89
N ALA A 115 -1.57 28.65 -4.31
CA ALA A 115 -1.71 30.04 -3.90
C ALA A 115 -3.09 30.59 -4.35
N PRO A 116 -3.77 31.40 -3.53
CA PRO A 116 -5.07 31.96 -3.91
C PRO A 116 -4.96 32.76 -5.22
N GLY A 117 -5.66 32.32 -6.26
CA GLY A 117 -5.66 32.95 -7.59
C GLY A 117 -4.59 32.43 -8.57
N ALA A 118 -3.78 31.43 -8.18
CA ALA A 118 -2.89 30.75 -9.12
C ALA A 118 -3.69 29.80 -10.03
N ASP A 119 -3.43 29.85 -11.32
CA ASP A 119 -4.02 28.93 -12.29
C ASP A 119 -3.43 27.52 -12.10
N PRO A 120 -4.25 26.50 -11.79
CA PRO A 120 -3.77 25.13 -11.61
C PRO A 120 -3.07 24.56 -12.85
N ASP A 121 -3.33 25.09 -14.04
CA ASP A 121 -2.72 24.63 -15.30
C ASP A 121 -1.40 25.35 -15.62
N GLN A 122 -0.99 26.32 -14.80
CA GLN A 122 0.27 27.04 -14.97
C GLN A 122 1.44 26.27 -14.32
N PRO A 123 2.50 25.91 -15.08
CA PRO A 123 3.64 25.18 -14.52
C PRO A 123 4.37 26.04 -13.48
N PRO A 124 4.95 25.43 -12.43
CA PRO A 124 5.77 26.17 -11.47
C PRO A 124 6.94 26.84 -12.21
N LYS A 125 7.07 28.16 -12.04
CA LYS A 125 8.15 28.97 -12.61
C LYS A 125 9.46 28.77 -11.86
#